data_AF-A0A5E4ACM1-F1
#
_entry.id   AF-A0A5E4ACM1-F1
#
_cell.length_a   1.000
_cell.length_b   1.000
_cell.length_c   1.000
_cell.angle_alpha   90.00
_cell.angle_beta   90.00
_cell.angle_gamma   90.00
#
_symmetry.space_group_name_H-M   'P 1'
#
loop_
_entity.id
_entity.type
_entity.pdbx_description
1 polymer ?
#
loop_
_entity_poly.entity_id
_entity_poly.type
_entity_poly.pdbx_seq_one_letter_code
_entity_poly.pdbx_strand_id
1 'polypeptide(L)'
;MEAAGTWVLLLALLLLLLTLALPWNRARGHLPPGPAPLPLLGNLLQLRPGALYSGFLQLSEKYGPVFTVHLGPWRRVVVLVGHEAVQEALGGQAEEFSGRGTLATLDQVFDGHGVFFANGERWKQLRKFTMLALRDLGMGKREGEELIQEEVQCLVEAFRETEGRPFDPSLLLAQATSNVICSLTFGLRFPYKDKEFQAIIQAAGDTLLGISSPWGQTYEMFSWLLRPLPGPHTQLLHHLGTLATFAAQQVQRHRGSLDSSGPARDVVDAFLLKMAQEEQKPNTEFTEKNLLMTVTYLLFAGTMTIGATVRYALLLLLKHPQVQKRVREELTRELGTGRAPSLGDRARLPYTDAVLHEAQRLLALVPMGMPHSLTRTTCFRGYILPQGTEIFPVLGSVLHDPKVFERPEEFNPDRFLDENGQFKKHEAFLPFSLGKRVCLGEGLARAELFLFFAAILQAFSLESPGPLSTLSLQPAVSGLFNIPPAFQLQVHPAEEGGSLGRR
;
A
#
# COMPACT_ATOMS: atom_id res chain seq x y z
N MET A 1 23.18 -54.75 -1.95
CA MET A 1 23.01 -53.40 -2.56
C MET A 1 22.36 -52.37 -1.63
N GLU A 2 21.69 -52.77 -0.54
CA GLU A 2 21.02 -51.82 0.39
C GLU A 2 21.96 -51.09 1.38
N ALA A 3 23.08 -51.72 1.75
CA ALA A 3 24.06 -51.13 2.66
C ALA A 3 24.74 -49.87 2.08
N ALA A 4 24.98 -49.82 0.76
CA ALA A 4 25.61 -48.67 0.13
C ALA A 4 24.71 -47.42 0.16
N GLY A 5 23.39 -47.60 0.01
CA GLY A 5 22.43 -46.49 0.06
C GLY A 5 22.27 -45.88 1.46
N THR A 6 22.33 -46.71 2.50
CA THR A 6 22.27 -46.25 3.90
C THR A 6 23.52 -45.47 4.30
N TRP A 7 24.72 -45.90 3.87
CA TRP A 7 25.96 -45.15 4.09
C TRP A 7 25.98 -43.81 3.35
N VAL A 8 25.46 -43.75 2.13
CA VAL A 8 25.34 -42.48 1.38
C VAL A 8 24.37 -41.51 2.07
N LEU A 9 23.22 -42.00 2.57
CA LEU A 9 22.27 -41.19 3.32
C LEU A 9 22.85 -40.71 4.65
N LEU A 10 23.57 -41.55 5.38
CA LEU A 10 24.26 -41.18 6.61
C LEU A 10 25.39 -40.17 6.36
N LEU A 11 26.14 -40.31 5.27
CA LEU A 11 27.18 -39.36 4.88
C LEU A 11 26.57 -38.01 4.46
N ALA A 12 25.46 -38.02 3.72
CA ALA A 12 24.72 -36.81 3.36
C ALA A 12 24.13 -36.12 4.59
N LEU A 13 23.58 -36.89 5.53
CA LEU A 13 23.07 -36.38 6.80
C LEU A 13 24.20 -35.84 7.68
N LEU A 14 25.36 -36.50 7.71
CA LEU A 14 26.55 -36.05 8.45
C LEU A 14 27.14 -34.78 7.83
N LEU A 15 27.22 -34.69 6.50
CA LEU A 15 27.65 -33.47 5.79
C LEU A 15 26.65 -32.33 5.98
N LEU A 16 25.34 -32.64 5.98
CA LEU A 16 24.31 -31.69 6.37
C LEU A 16 24.54 -31.24 7.81
N LEU A 17 24.62 -32.14 8.79
CA LEU A 17 24.88 -31.80 10.20
C LEU A 17 26.20 -31.05 10.40
N LEU A 18 27.25 -31.36 9.63
CA LEU A 18 28.53 -30.63 9.64
C LEU A 18 28.39 -29.24 9.03
N THR A 19 27.63 -29.05 7.95
CA THR A 19 27.32 -27.71 7.40
C THR A 19 26.35 -26.91 8.30
N LEU A 20 25.50 -27.58 9.07
CA LEU A 20 24.64 -27.01 10.11
C LEU A 20 25.47 -26.63 11.37
N ALA A 21 26.52 -27.38 11.69
CA ALA A 21 27.38 -27.20 12.88
C ALA A 21 28.63 -26.35 12.63
N LEU A 22 29.11 -26.25 11.39
CA LEU A 22 30.09 -25.26 10.97
C LEU A 22 29.47 -23.88 11.22
N PRO A 23 30.12 -22.99 11.98
CA PRO A 23 29.61 -21.65 12.20
C PRO A 23 29.54 -20.97 10.84
N TRP A 24 28.36 -21.00 10.20
CA TRP A 24 28.10 -20.38 8.91
C TRP A 24 28.58 -18.95 9.01
N ASN A 25 29.68 -18.69 8.32
CA ASN A 25 30.63 -17.61 8.60
C ASN A 25 30.05 -16.51 9.48
N ARG A 26 30.50 -16.48 10.73
CA ARG A 26 30.48 -15.27 11.54
C ARG A 26 31.01 -14.15 10.65
N ALA A 27 30.12 -13.33 10.10
CA ALA A 27 30.46 -11.99 9.65
C ALA A 27 30.78 -11.16 10.90
N ARG A 28 31.87 -11.53 11.59
CA ARG A 28 32.65 -10.68 12.49
C ARG A 28 33.22 -9.59 11.58
N GLY A 29 32.81 -8.33 11.65
CA GLY A 29 31.86 -7.74 12.57
C GLY A 29 31.45 -6.34 12.13
N HIS A 30 30.47 -6.24 11.23
CA HIS A 30 29.92 -4.93 10.86
C HIS A 30 28.42 -4.91 10.56
N LEU A 31 27.69 -6.02 10.64
CA LEU A 31 26.23 -5.98 10.49
C LEU A 31 25.53 -5.67 11.82
N PRO A 32 24.31 -5.11 11.79
CA PRO A 32 23.49 -4.94 12.98
C PRO A 32 23.29 -6.27 13.72
N PRO A 33 23.17 -6.23 15.06
CA PRO A 33 22.95 -7.43 15.86
C PRO A 33 21.62 -8.09 15.49
N GLY A 34 21.38 -9.33 15.92
CA GLY A 34 20.12 -10.00 15.65
C GLY A 34 20.08 -11.44 16.18
N PRO A 35 18.91 -12.10 16.13
CA PRO A 35 18.79 -13.49 16.56
C PRO A 35 19.64 -14.40 15.68
N ALA A 36 20.36 -15.33 16.31
CA ALA A 36 21.13 -16.34 15.60
C ALA A 36 20.19 -17.15 14.68
N PRO A 37 20.46 -17.20 13.37
CA PRO A 37 19.63 -17.97 12.45
C PRO A 37 19.85 -19.46 12.66
N LEU A 38 18.77 -20.23 12.56
CA LEU A 38 18.88 -21.67 12.34
C LEU A 38 19.27 -21.89 10.88
N PRO A 39 20.13 -22.86 10.59
CA PRO A 39 20.41 -23.15 9.20
C PRO A 39 19.14 -23.66 8.50
N LEU A 40 19.02 -23.38 7.20
CA LEU A 40 17.86 -23.65 6.35
C LEU A 40 16.56 -22.90 6.71
N LEU A 41 16.27 -22.67 7.98
CA LEU A 41 15.04 -22.02 8.45
C LEU A 41 15.20 -20.52 8.70
N GLY A 42 16.43 -20.02 8.82
CA GLY A 42 16.70 -18.66 9.24
C GLY A 42 16.12 -18.39 10.63
N ASN A 43 15.34 -17.32 10.76
CA ASN A 43 14.70 -16.92 12.00
C ASN A 43 13.21 -17.32 12.09
N LEU A 44 12.77 -18.37 11.40
CA LEU A 44 11.37 -18.82 11.39
C LEU A 44 10.77 -19.06 12.80
N LEU A 45 11.56 -19.57 13.74
CA LEU A 45 11.06 -19.82 15.10
C LEU A 45 10.79 -18.53 15.88
N GLN A 46 11.53 -17.46 15.58
CA GLN A 46 11.35 -16.14 16.17
C GLN A 46 10.36 -15.27 15.38
N LEU A 47 10.23 -15.52 14.08
CA LEU A 47 9.43 -14.76 13.12
C LEU A 47 8.43 -15.68 12.44
N ARG A 48 7.25 -15.80 13.06
CA ARG A 48 6.17 -16.65 12.56
C ARG A 48 5.41 -15.94 11.43
N PRO A 49 5.17 -16.62 10.28
CA PRO A 49 4.26 -16.10 9.26
C PRO A 49 2.88 -15.79 9.83
N GLY A 50 2.33 -14.63 9.48
CA GLY A 50 1.11 -14.07 10.07
C GLY A 50 1.37 -13.16 11.29
N ALA A 51 2.58 -13.15 11.83
CA ALA A 51 2.97 -12.33 12.98
C ALA A 51 4.36 -11.68 12.78
N LEU A 52 4.78 -11.46 11.53
CA LEU A 52 6.09 -10.87 11.24
C LEU A 52 6.25 -9.46 11.83
N TYR A 53 5.22 -8.61 11.68
CA TYR A 53 5.24 -7.24 12.22
C TYR A 53 5.47 -7.23 13.73
N SER A 54 4.65 -7.95 14.50
CA SER A 54 4.80 -8.03 15.96
C SER A 54 6.12 -8.70 16.36
N GLY A 55 6.56 -9.71 15.61
CA GLY A 55 7.88 -10.33 15.80
C GLY A 55 9.04 -9.34 15.62
N PHE A 56 8.97 -8.43 14.64
CA PHE A 56 9.97 -7.37 14.49
C PHE A 56 9.98 -6.39 15.66
N LEU A 57 8.81 -5.99 16.18
CA LEU A 57 8.74 -5.14 17.36
C LEU A 57 9.37 -5.82 18.58
N GLN A 58 9.03 -7.08 18.84
CA GLN A 58 9.61 -7.86 19.95
C GLN A 58 11.13 -8.03 19.84
N LEU A 59 11.64 -8.28 18.62
CA LEU A 59 13.09 -8.35 18.41
C LEU A 59 13.77 -6.99 18.62
N SER A 60 13.11 -5.88 18.27
CA SER A 60 13.66 -4.54 18.47
C SER A 60 13.85 -4.19 19.95
N GLU A 61 13.00 -4.70 20.85
CA GLU A 61 13.17 -4.53 22.30
C GLU A 61 14.47 -5.16 22.80
N LYS A 62 14.92 -6.26 22.17
CA LYS A 62 16.12 -6.99 22.55
C LYS A 62 17.39 -6.52 21.84
N TYR A 63 17.31 -6.22 20.54
CA TYR A 63 18.47 -5.92 19.70
C TYR A 63 18.61 -4.43 19.35
N GLY A 64 17.65 -3.61 19.77
CA GLY A 64 17.58 -2.20 19.46
C GLY A 64 16.86 -1.91 18.13
N PRO A 65 16.79 -0.63 17.72
CA PRO A 65 16.00 -0.17 16.59
C PRO A 65 16.52 -0.59 15.21
N VAL A 66 17.74 -1.16 15.14
CA VAL A 66 18.38 -1.61 13.90
C VAL A 66 18.99 -2.98 14.15
N PHE A 67 18.44 -4.00 13.50
CA PHE A 67 18.86 -5.38 13.70
C PHE A 67 18.74 -6.20 12.42
N THR A 68 19.43 -7.35 12.38
CA THR A 68 19.47 -8.24 11.22
C THR A 68 18.65 -9.50 11.48
N VAL A 69 17.84 -9.90 10.51
CA VAL A 69 17.08 -11.17 10.51
C VAL A 69 17.30 -11.93 9.22
N HIS A 70 16.98 -13.22 9.25
CA HIS A 70 17.08 -14.14 8.12
C HIS A 70 15.69 -14.72 7.84
N LEU A 71 15.09 -14.28 6.74
CA LEU A 71 13.77 -14.75 6.27
C LEU A 71 13.95 -15.99 5.41
N GLY A 72 13.93 -17.16 6.05
CA GLY A 72 14.32 -18.42 5.41
C GLY A 72 15.84 -18.58 5.30
N PRO A 73 16.35 -19.43 4.40
CA PRO A 73 17.76 -19.88 4.44
C PRO A 73 18.78 -18.82 4.02
N TRP A 74 18.45 -17.94 3.07
CA TRP A 74 19.44 -17.09 2.39
C TRP A 74 19.09 -15.60 2.39
N ARG A 75 17.85 -15.23 2.72
CA ARG A 75 17.37 -13.85 2.62
C ARG A 75 17.65 -13.10 3.91
N ARG A 76 18.76 -12.36 3.92
CA ARG A 76 19.17 -11.51 5.04
C ARG A 76 18.58 -10.10 4.90
N VAL A 77 17.88 -9.65 5.93
CA VAL A 77 17.19 -8.36 5.97
C VAL A 77 17.63 -7.57 7.19
N VAL A 78 17.95 -6.29 7.00
CA VAL A 78 18.11 -5.33 8.10
C VAL A 78 16.77 -4.65 8.34
N VAL A 79 16.30 -4.69 9.58
CA VAL A 79 15.01 -4.13 9.99
C VAL A 79 15.26 -2.81 10.70
N LEU A 80 14.52 -1.77 10.30
CA LEU A 80 14.56 -0.45 10.91
C LEU A 80 13.24 -0.19 11.64
N VAL A 81 13.31 0.04 12.95
CA VAL A 81 12.16 0.26 13.84
C VAL A 81 12.27 1.63 14.50
N GLY A 82 11.16 2.36 14.55
CA GLY A 82 11.04 3.69 15.13
C GLY A 82 11.38 4.84 14.18
N HIS A 83 10.87 6.04 14.52
CA HIS A 83 10.95 7.22 13.66
C HIS A 83 12.39 7.59 13.28
N GLU A 84 13.30 7.66 14.25
CA GLU A 84 14.69 8.10 14.04
C GLU A 84 15.45 7.22 13.05
N ALA A 85 15.38 5.88 13.21
CA ALA A 85 16.11 4.96 12.35
C ALA A 85 15.61 5.00 10.90
N VAL A 86 14.28 5.10 10.72
CA VAL A 86 13.66 5.21 9.39
C VAL A 86 13.98 6.57 8.75
N GLN A 87 13.91 7.66 9.52
CA GLN A 87 14.20 9.02 9.05
C GLN A 87 15.67 9.17 8.63
N GLU A 88 16.62 8.66 9.43
CA GLU A 88 18.05 8.68 9.10
C GLU A 88 18.36 7.90 7.82
N ALA A 89 17.76 6.72 7.66
CA ALA A 89 18.01 5.88 6.50
C ALA A 89 17.35 6.44 5.22
N LEU A 90 16.03 6.59 5.23
CA LEU A 90 15.28 6.95 4.02
C LEU A 90 15.31 8.46 3.71
N GLY A 91 15.43 9.30 4.74
CA GLY A 91 15.54 10.74 4.60
C GLY A 91 17.01 11.19 4.52
N GLY A 92 17.82 10.80 5.51
CA GLY A 92 19.22 11.24 5.63
C GLY A 92 20.17 10.62 4.60
N GLN A 93 20.03 9.32 4.31
CA GLN A 93 20.86 8.56 3.36
C GLN A 93 20.03 8.08 2.15
N ALA A 94 19.19 8.98 1.63
CA ALA A 94 18.11 8.63 0.72
C ALA A 94 18.58 7.98 -0.61
N GLU A 95 19.80 8.25 -1.08
CA GLU A 95 20.36 7.66 -2.31
C GLU A 95 20.82 6.22 -2.07
N GLU A 96 21.50 5.96 -0.96
CA GLU A 96 21.99 4.65 -0.53
C GLU A 96 20.82 3.68 -0.32
N PHE A 97 19.75 4.15 0.32
CA PHE A 97 18.56 3.36 0.63
C PHE A 97 17.48 3.40 -0.48
N SER A 98 17.79 3.90 -1.69
CA SER A 98 16.80 4.07 -2.76
C SER A 98 16.49 2.81 -3.59
N GLY A 99 17.24 1.72 -3.41
CA GLY A 99 17.00 0.47 -4.12
C GLY A 99 15.70 -0.20 -3.64
N ARG A 100 15.07 -0.97 -4.53
CA ARG A 100 13.90 -1.81 -4.24
C ARG A 100 14.38 -3.21 -3.89
N GLY A 101 13.96 -3.71 -2.74
CA GLY A 101 14.15 -5.10 -2.30
C GLY A 101 13.13 -6.04 -2.93
N THR A 102 13.19 -7.31 -2.55
CA THR A 102 12.42 -8.38 -3.21
C THR A 102 11.03 -8.53 -2.58
N LEU A 103 10.02 -8.81 -3.41
CA LEU A 103 8.73 -9.35 -2.98
C LEU A 103 8.51 -10.63 -3.76
N ALA A 104 8.90 -11.77 -3.19
CA ALA A 104 8.96 -13.04 -3.91
C ALA A 104 7.61 -13.46 -4.50
N THR A 105 6.51 -13.11 -3.83
CA THR A 105 5.13 -13.35 -4.26
C THR A 105 4.75 -12.63 -5.56
N LEU A 106 5.41 -11.51 -5.88
CA LEU A 106 5.13 -10.68 -7.06
C LEU A 106 6.25 -10.74 -8.11
N ASP A 107 7.46 -11.14 -7.69
CA ASP A 107 8.66 -11.15 -8.51
C ASP A 107 8.52 -11.99 -9.79
N GLN A 108 7.78 -13.10 -9.75
CA GLN A 108 7.58 -13.95 -10.92
C GLN A 108 6.80 -13.26 -12.06
N VAL A 109 5.93 -12.31 -11.73
CA VAL A 109 5.12 -11.58 -12.74
C VAL A 109 5.87 -10.33 -13.20
N PHE A 110 6.42 -9.56 -12.26
CA PHE A 110 7.04 -8.27 -12.56
C PHE A 110 8.49 -8.38 -13.03
N ASP A 111 9.25 -9.36 -12.53
CA ASP A 111 10.62 -9.69 -12.95
C ASP A 111 11.54 -8.45 -13.04
N GLY A 112 11.47 -7.57 -12.04
CA GLY A 112 12.26 -6.32 -12.00
C GLY A 112 11.89 -5.27 -13.06
N HIS A 113 10.73 -5.36 -13.69
CA HIS A 113 10.21 -4.40 -14.67
C HIS A 113 9.07 -3.54 -14.11
N GLY A 114 8.80 -2.44 -14.79
CA GLY A 114 7.82 -1.45 -14.37
C GLY A 114 8.30 -0.54 -13.23
N VAL A 115 7.60 0.58 -13.05
CA VAL A 115 8.02 1.68 -12.16
C VAL A 115 8.26 1.26 -10.70
N PHE A 116 7.56 0.24 -10.19
CA PHE A 116 7.66 -0.16 -8.79
C PHE A 116 8.82 -1.10 -8.48
N PHE A 117 9.00 -2.15 -9.30
CA PHE A 117 9.98 -3.21 -9.09
C PHE A 117 11.35 -2.93 -9.73
N ALA A 118 11.42 -1.98 -10.67
CA ALA A 118 12.68 -1.58 -11.27
C ALA A 118 13.68 -1.03 -10.25
N ASN A 119 14.97 -1.13 -10.61
CA ASN A 119 16.11 -0.56 -9.90
C ASN A 119 17.01 0.22 -10.87
N GLY A 120 17.99 0.97 -10.31
CA GLY A 120 18.99 1.68 -11.11
C GLY A 120 18.38 2.70 -12.08
N GLU A 121 18.94 2.76 -13.29
CA GLU A 121 18.56 3.74 -14.31
C GLU A 121 17.14 3.51 -14.83
N ARG A 122 16.72 2.25 -15.02
CA ARG A 122 15.34 1.88 -15.34
C ARG A 122 14.34 2.54 -14.42
N TRP A 123 14.55 2.41 -13.12
CA TRP A 123 13.65 3.02 -12.14
C TRP A 123 13.65 4.55 -12.22
N LYS A 124 14.82 5.18 -12.35
CA LYS A 124 14.93 6.63 -12.45
C LYS A 124 14.15 7.16 -13.65
N GLN A 125 14.30 6.53 -14.82
CA GLN A 125 13.59 6.93 -16.03
C GLN A 125 12.09 6.68 -15.92
N LEU A 126 11.67 5.48 -15.53
CA LEU A 126 10.24 5.14 -15.41
C LEU A 126 9.56 5.99 -14.35
N ARG A 127 10.17 6.19 -13.17
CA ARG A 127 9.57 7.03 -12.11
C ARG A 127 9.44 8.47 -12.56
N LYS A 128 10.49 9.05 -13.14
CA LYS A 128 10.43 10.43 -13.65
C LYS A 128 9.35 10.57 -14.70
N PHE A 129 9.29 9.65 -15.66
CA PHE A 129 8.29 9.64 -16.71
C PHE A 129 6.88 9.52 -16.14
N THR A 130 6.59 8.50 -15.34
CA THR A 130 5.24 8.25 -14.81
C THR A 130 4.77 9.40 -13.91
N MET A 131 5.65 9.98 -13.08
CA MET A 131 5.30 11.19 -12.29
C MET A 131 4.89 12.36 -13.17
N LEU A 132 5.65 12.61 -14.25
CA LEU A 132 5.36 13.70 -15.18
C LEU A 132 4.06 13.44 -15.93
N ALA A 133 3.87 12.23 -16.45
CA ALA A 133 2.65 11.84 -17.15
C ALA A 133 1.41 12.01 -16.26
N LEU A 134 1.43 11.47 -15.04
CA LEU A 134 0.31 11.60 -14.10
C LEU A 134 0.01 13.06 -13.76
N ARG A 135 1.04 13.89 -13.53
CA ARG A 135 0.87 15.32 -13.26
C ARG A 135 0.30 16.06 -14.47
N ASP A 136 0.77 15.73 -15.66
CA ASP A 136 0.34 16.38 -16.90
C ASP A 136 -1.13 16.03 -17.20
N LEU A 137 -1.56 14.81 -16.86
CA LEU A 137 -2.93 14.29 -16.95
C LEU A 137 -3.86 14.70 -15.79
N GLY A 138 -3.41 15.55 -14.87
CA GLY A 138 -4.28 16.16 -13.86
C GLY A 138 -3.96 15.85 -12.40
N MET A 139 -3.01 14.94 -12.09
CA MET A 139 -2.62 14.69 -10.70
C MET A 139 -2.10 15.96 -10.03
N GLY A 140 -2.82 16.41 -8.99
CA GLY A 140 -2.50 17.65 -8.26
C GLY A 140 -2.91 18.92 -8.99
N LYS A 141 -3.74 18.82 -10.04
CA LYS A 141 -4.33 19.94 -10.78
C LYS A 141 -5.87 19.87 -10.71
N ARG A 142 -6.51 20.92 -11.19
CA ARG A 142 -7.97 21.06 -11.19
C ARG A 142 -8.66 20.00 -12.05
N GLU A 143 -8.08 19.64 -13.20
CA GLU A 143 -8.66 18.64 -14.11
C GLU A 143 -8.73 17.26 -13.47
N GLY A 144 -7.71 16.88 -12.69
CA GLY A 144 -7.73 15.62 -11.94
C GLY A 144 -8.66 15.66 -10.74
N GLU A 145 -8.85 16.83 -10.12
CA GLU A 145 -9.87 17.02 -9.08
C GLU A 145 -11.29 16.83 -9.64
N GLU A 146 -11.60 17.41 -10.79
CA GLU A 146 -12.89 17.27 -11.47
C GLU A 146 -13.19 15.79 -11.77
N LEU A 147 -12.19 15.04 -12.26
CA LEU A 147 -12.29 13.59 -12.47
C LEU A 147 -12.62 12.82 -11.17
N ILE A 148 -11.97 13.16 -10.05
CA ILE A 148 -12.29 12.53 -8.75
C ILE A 148 -13.71 12.90 -8.31
N GLN A 149 -14.11 14.17 -8.48
CA GLN A 149 -15.45 14.64 -8.10
C GLN A 149 -16.56 13.94 -8.89
N GLU A 150 -16.37 13.69 -10.19
CA GLU A 150 -17.31 12.92 -11.01
C GLU A 150 -17.48 11.49 -10.45
N GLU A 151 -16.38 10.83 -10.08
CA GLU A 151 -16.43 9.49 -9.50
C GLU A 151 -17.04 9.47 -8.10
N VAL A 152 -16.75 10.49 -7.29
CA VAL A 152 -17.36 10.69 -5.97
C VAL A 152 -18.87 10.84 -6.07
N GLN A 153 -19.38 11.59 -7.04
CA GLN A 153 -20.82 11.71 -7.28
C GLN A 153 -21.42 10.34 -7.63
N CYS A 154 -20.78 9.57 -8.51
CA CYS A 154 -21.22 8.22 -8.83
C CYS A 154 -21.26 7.29 -7.61
N LEU A 155 -20.26 7.37 -6.73
CA LEU A 155 -20.22 6.59 -5.50
C LEU A 155 -21.35 6.99 -4.53
N VAL A 156 -21.60 8.29 -4.37
CA VAL A 156 -22.69 8.82 -3.54
C VAL A 156 -24.05 8.34 -4.06
N GLU A 157 -24.28 8.34 -5.37
CA GLU A 157 -25.50 7.76 -5.95
C GLU A 157 -25.62 6.26 -5.66
N ALA A 158 -24.53 5.50 -5.82
CA ALA A 158 -24.53 4.07 -5.50
C ALA A 158 -24.82 3.79 -4.02
N PHE A 159 -24.35 4.64 -3.11
CA PHE A 159 -24.70 4.56 -1.69
C PHE A 159 -26.18 4.90 -1.47
N ARG A 160 -26.75 5.85 -2.21
CA ARG A 160 -28.18 6.19 -2.13
C ARG A 160 -29.07 5.03 -2.60
N GLU A 161 -28.68 4.28 -3.62
CA GLU A 161 -29.38 3.07 -4.11
C GLU A 161 -29.51 1.96 -3.04
N THR A 162 -28.74 2.02 -1.96
CA THR A 162 -28.87 1.05 -0.85
C THR A 162 -30.17 1.26 -0.06
N GLU A 163 -30.77 2.45 -0.13
CA GLU A 163 -32.03 2.81 0.54
C GLU A 163 -31.99 2.55 2.06
N GLY A 164 -30.84 2.80 2.68
CA GLY A 164 -30.62 2.57 4.12
C GLY A 164 -30.51 1.09 4.52
N ARG A 165 -30.48 0.16 3.56
CA ARG A 165 -30.24 -1.26 3.85
C ARG A 165 -28.77 -1.48 4.23
N PRO A 166 -28.48 -2.39 5.19
CA PRO A 166 -27.10 -2.74 5.53
C PRO A 166 -26.34 -3.30 4.32
N PHE A 167 -25.14 -2.80 4.07
CA PHE A 167 -24.26 -3.30 3.00
C PHE A 167 -22.78 -3.23 3.39
N ASP A 168 -21.94 -4.02 2.71
CA ASP A 168 -20.48 -3.92 2.81
C ASP A 168 -19.96 -2.91 1.78
N PRO A 169 -19.29 -1.82 2.19
CA PRO A 169 -18.82 -0.78 1.26
C PRO A 169 -17.56 -1.18 0.48
N SER A 170 -16.93 -2.31 0.79
CA SER A 170 -15.59 -2.68 0.28
C SER A 170 -15.51 -2.69 -1.24
N LEU A 171 -16.50 -3.33 -1.90
CA LEU A 171 -16.49 -3.45 -3.36
C LEU A 171 -16.71 -2.10 -4.04
N LEU A 172 -17.71 -1.33 -3.60
CA LEU A 172 -18.02 -0.02 -4.17
C LEU A 172 -16.86 0.96 -4.01
N LEU A 173 -16.23 0.99 -2.83
CA LEU A 173 -15.06 1.83 -2.59
C LEU A 173 -13.89 1.45 -3.48
N ALA A 174 -13.60 0.15 -3.63
CA ALA A 174 -12.52 -0.32 -4.49
C ALA A 174 -12.82 -0.07 -5.98
N GLN A 175 -14.07 -0.18 -6.41
CA GLN A 175 -14.50 0.17 -7.77
C GLN A 175 -14.35 1.65 -8.05
N ALA A 176 -14.73 2.51 -7.11
CA ALA A 176 -14.63 3.96 -7.27
C ALA A 176 -13.17 4.42 -7.39
N THR A 177 -12.30 3.98 -6.49
CA THR A 177 -10.86 4.31 -6.56
C THR A 177 -10.19 3.70 -7.79
N SER A 178 -10.63 2.51 -8.21
CA SER A 178 -10.15 1.90 -9.46
C SER A 178 -10.57 2.70 -10.70
N ASN A 179 -11.79 3.24 -10.72
CA ASN A 179 -12.23 4.12 -11.81
C ASN A 179 -11.38 5.39 -11.92
N VAL A 180 -10.97 6.00 -10.80
CA VAL A 180 -10.06 7.16 -10.84
C VAL A 180 -8.74 6.81 -11.53
N ILE A 181 -8.09 5.71 -11.11
CA ILE A 181 -6.82 5.31 -11.72
C ILE A 181 -6.98 4.77 -13.15
N CYS A 182 -8.11 4.11 -13.48
CA CYS A 182 -8.43 3.67 -14.84
C CYS A 182 -8.62 4.86 -15.78
N SER A 183 -9.28 5.93 -15.34
CA SER A 183 -9.42 7.14 -16.14
C SER A 183 -8.06 7.79 -16.42
N LEU A 184 -7.18 7.88 -15.42
CA LEU A 184 -5.82 8.44 -15.62
C LEU A 184 -4.90 7.52 -16.44
N THR A 185 -5.05 6.21 -16.32
CA THR A 185 -4.11 5.24 -16.91
C THR A 185 -4.54 4.77 -18.30
N PHE A 186 -5.85 4.60 -18.51
CA PHE A 186 -6.44 4.01 -19.72
C PHE A 186 -7.49 4.92 -20.39
N GLY A 187 -7.76 6.12 -19.86
CA GLY A 187 -8.82 6.99 -20.38
C GLY A 187 -10.22 6.40 -20.26
N LEU A 188 -10.44 5.46 -19.32
CA LEU A 188 -11.67 4.68 -19.21
C LEU A 188 -12.27 4.71 -17.80
N ARG A 189 -13.60 4.82 -17.74
CA ARG A 189 -14.41 4.61 -16.55
C ARG A 189 -15.36 3.42 -16.79
N PHE A 190 -15.52 2.57 -15.79
CA PHE A 190 -16.38 1.39 -15.85
C PHE A 190 -17.63 1.55 -14.98
N PRO A 191 -18.81 1.09 -15.44
CA PRO A 191 -19.99 0.98 -14.58
C PRO A 191 -19.74 0.02 -13.41
N TYR A 192 -20.24 0.32 -12.20
CA TYR A 192 -20.08 -0.56 -11.04
C TYR A 192 -20.71 -1.94 -11.19
N LYS A 193 -21.70 -2.08 -12.09
CA LYS A 193 -22.39 -3.34 -12.37
C LYS A 193 -21.70 -4.14 -13.51
N ASP A 194 -20.62 -3.63 -14.07
CA ASP A 194 -19.82 -4.33 -15.09
C ASP A 194 -19.13 -5.55 -14.47
N LYS A 195 -19.42 -6.73 -15.02
CA LYS A 195 -18.94 -8.01 -14.48
C LYS A 195 -17.45 -8.24 -14.74
N GLU A 196 -16.93 -7.75 -15.86
CA GLU A 196 -15.51 -7.87 -16.17
C GLU A 196 -14.71 -7.01 -15.19
N PHE A 197 -15.14 -5.75 -15.00
CA PHE A 197 -14.53 -4.84 -14.05
C PHE A 197 -14.61 -5.38 -12.61
N GLN A 198 -15.77 -5.89 -12.17
CA GLN A 198 -15.89 -6.54 -10.86
C GLN A 198 -14.89 -7.70 -10.67
N ALA A 199 -14.67 -8.51 -11.71
CA ALA A 199 -13.68 -9.59 -11.65
C ALA A 199 -12.24 -9.06 -11.52
N ILE A 200 -11.91 -7.95 -12.18
CA ILE A 200 -10.61 -7.27 -12.03
C ILE A 200 -10.43 -6.75 -10.59
N ILE A 201 -11.44 -6.10 -10.03
CA ILE A 201 -11.38 -5.59 -8.64
C ILE A 201 -11.24 -6.74 -7.64
N GLN A 202 -11.99 -7.82 -7.84
CA GLN A 202 -11.88 -9.01 -7.01
C GLN A 202 -10.48 -9.63 -7.09
N ALA A 203 -9.92 -9.76 -8.30
CA ALA A 203 -8.55 -10.24 -8.48
C ALA A 203 -7.51 -9.35 -7.78
N ALA A 204 -7.69 -8.02 -7.80
CA ALA A 204 -6.85 -7.10 -7.05
C ALA A 204 -6.97 -7.30 -5.53
N GLY A 205 -8.19 -7.48 -5.02
CA GLY A 205 -8.46 -7.75 -3.61
C GLY A 205 -7.87 -9.07 -3.13
N ASP A 206 -8.06 -10.13 -3.91
CA ASP A 206 -7.54 -11.46 -3.60
C ASP A 206 -6.01 -11.51 -3.73
N THR A 207 -5.41 -10.71 -4.62
CA THR A 207 -3.96 -10.51 -4.68
C THR A 207 -3.45 -9.87 -3.38
N LEU A 208 -4.11 -8.80 -2.91
CA LEU A 208 -3.73 -8.09 -1.69
C LEU A 208 -3.88 -8.99 -0.44
N LEU A 209 -4.94 -9.81 -0.38
CA LEU A 209 -5.12 -10.83 0.64
C LEU A 209 -4.03 -11.91 0.56
N GLY A 210 -3.76 -12.43 -0.64
CA GLY A 210 -2.80 -13.50 -0.88
C GLY A 210 -1.39 -13.14 -0.41
N ILE A 211 -0.89 -11.97 -0.81
CA ILE A 211 0.46 -11.49 -0.42
C ILE A 211 0.57 -11.15 1.08
N SER A 212 -0.54 -10.80 1.74
CA SER A 212 -0.55 -10.44 3.17
C SER A 212 -0.81 -11.63 4.10
N SER A 213 -1.37 -12.72 3.57
CA SER A 213 -1.72 -13.92 4.32
C SER A 213 -0.49 -14.59 4.99
N PRO A 214 -0.70 -15.41 6.05
CA PRO A 214 0.37 -16.24 6.61
C PRO A 214 1.05 -17.12 5.56
N TRP A 215 0.31 -17.61 4.56
CA TRP A 215 0.88 -18.36 3.45
C TRP A 215 1.76 -17.49 2.56
N GLY A 216 1.31 -16.29 2.18
CA GLY A 216 2.10 -15.32 1.42
C GLY A 216 3.41 -14.97 2.13
N GLN A 217 3.35 -14.74 3.44
CA GLN A 217 4.54 -14.51 4.27
C GLN A 217 5.48 -15.74 4.32
N THR A 218 4.92 -16.95 4.35
CA THR A 218 5.72 -18.19 4.23
C THR A 218 6.39 -18.28 2.86
N TYR A 219 5.69 -17.91 1.79
CA TYR A 219 6.25 -17.85 0.44
C TYR A 219 7.38 -16.83 0.33
N GLU A 220 7.27 -15.66 0.99
CA GLU A 220 8.36 -14.66 1.04
C GLU A 220 9.65 -15.20 1.67
N MET A 221 9.55 -16.17 2.59
CA MET A 221 10.70 -16.80 3.26
C MET A 221 11.24 -18.01 2.49
N PHE A 222 10.36 -18.79 1.85
CA PHE A 222 10.69 -20.10 1.28
C PHE A 222 10.29 -20.26 -0.20
N SER A 223 10.25 -19.16 -0.96
CA SER A 223 9.85 -19.15 -2.38
C SER A 223 10.63 -20.15 -3.22
N TRP A 224 11.92 -20.34 -2.97
CA TRP A 224 12.76 -21.32 -3.69
C TRP A 224 12.25 -22.76 -3.57
N LEU A 225 11.66 -23.12 -2.42
CA LEU A 225 11.13 -24.46 -2.15
C LEU A 225 9.67 -24.57 -2.59
N LEU A 226 8.89 -23.52 -2.40
CA LEU A 226 7.45 -23.51 -2.65
C LEU A 226 7.08 -23.25 -4.11
N ARG A 227 7.90 -22.50 -4.85
CA ARG A 227 7.68 -22.18 -6.27
C ARG A 227 7.43 -23.41 -7.17
N PRO A 228 8.23 -24.50 -7.10
CA PRO A 228 8.01 -25.67 -7.96
C PRO A 228 6.81 -26.54 -7.52
N LEU A 229 6.28 -26.35 -6.30
CA LEU A 229 5.19 -27.15 -5.77
C LEU A 229 3.83 -26.55 -6.16
N PRO A 230 2.75 -27.34 -6.28
CA PRO A 230 1.40 -26.78 -6.34
C PRO A 230 1.02 -26.20 -4.98
N GLY A 231 0.32 -25.06 -4.96
CA GLY A 231 -0.13 -24.42 -3.72
C GLY A 231 -0.86 -23.10 -3.96
N PRO A 232 -1.30 -22.40 -2.91
CA PRO A 232 -2.06 -21.15 -3.03
C PRO A 232 -1.36 -20.05 -3.86
N HIS A 233 -0.05 -20.12 -4.09
CA HIS A 233 0.65 -19.19 -4.98
C HIS A 233 0.23 -19.36 -6.45
N THR A 234 -0.28 -20.51 -6.88
CA THR A 234 -0.82 -20.67 -8.25
C THR A 234 -2.09 -19.85 -8.43
N GLN A 235 -2.95 -19.80 -7.41
CA GLN A 235 -4.13 -18.94 -7.40
C GLN A 235 -3.74 -17.46 -7.34
N LEU A 236 -2.73 -17.10 -6.55
CA LEU A 236 -2.18 -15.74 -6.55
C LEU A 236 -1.65 -15.34 -7.93
N LEU A 237 -0.89 -16.22 -8.60
CA LEU A 237 -0.42 -15.99 -9.96
C LEU A 237 -1.57 -15.87 -10.97
N HIS A 238 -2.67 -16.62 -10.77
CA HIS A 238 -3.86 -16.48 -11.59
C HIS A 238 -4.49 -15.08 -11.43
N HIS A 239 -4.66 -14.59 -10.20
CA HIS A 239 -5.20 -13.25 -9.95
C HIS A 239 -4.31 -12.15 -10.54
N LEU A 240 -2.98 -12.26 -10.38
CA LEU A 240 -2.03 -11.34 -11.01
C LEU A 240 -2.09 -11.41 -12.54
N GLY A 241 -2.26 -12.62 -13.09
CA GLY A 241 -2.45 -12.86 -14.51
C GLY A 241 -3.72 -12.20 -15.06
N THR A 242 -4.81 -12.19 -14.29
CA THR A 242 -6.05 -11.48 -14.64
C THR A 242 -5.81 -9.98 -14.76
N LEU A 243 -5.12 -9.36 -13.79
CA LEU A 243 -4.76 -7.94 -13.85
C LEU A 243 -3.85 -7.62 -15.04
N ALA A 244 -2.81 -8.43 -15.27
CA ALA A 244 -1.88 -8.24 -16.37
C ALA A 244 -2.54 -8.44 -17.74
N THR A 245 -3.48 -9.38 -17.85
CA THR A 245 -4.23 -9.64 -19.09
C THR A 245 -5.15 -8.47 -19.42
N PHE A 246 -5.87 -7.95 -18.41
CA PHE A 246 -6.70 -6.76 -18.58
C PHE A 246 -5.86 -5.55 -19.02
N ALA A 247 -4.73 -5.31 -18.36
CA ALA A 247 -3.81 -4.25 -18.73
C ALA A 247 -3.28 -4.41 -20.17
N ALA A 248 -2.92 -5.63 -20.58
CA ALA A 248 -2.46 -5.92 -21.94
C ALA A 248 -3.55 -5.66 -22.98
N GLN A 249 -4.80 -6.03 -22.69
CA GLN A 249 -5.94 -5.75 -23.56
C GLN A 249 -6.16 -4.24 -23.72
N GLN A 250 -6.08 -3.45 -22.63
CA GLN A 250 -6.20 -1.99 -22.73
C GLN A 250 -5.04 -1.40 -23.54
N VAL A 251 -3.79 -1.82 -23.30
CA VAL A 251 -2.64 -1.36 -24.09
C VAL A 251 -2.82 -1.66 -25.58
N GLN A 252 -3.35 -2.83 -25.93
CA GLN A 252 -3.60 -3.19 -27.33
C GLN A 252 -4.68 -2.30 -27.98
N ARG A 253 -5.72 -1.92 -27.23
CA ARG A 253 -6.76 -0.98 -27.70
C ARG A 253 -6.18 0.42 -27.95
N HIS A 254 -5.28 0.88 -27.10
CA HIS A 254 -4.62 2.18 -27.27
C HIS A 254 -3.74 2.18 -28.52
N ARG A 255 -2.99 1.11 -28.79
CA ARG A 255 -2.22 0.97 -30.05
C ARG A 255 -3.07 1.10 -31.29
N GLY A 256 -4.27 0.51 -31.29
CA GLY A 256 -5.19 0.58 -32.43
C GLY A 256 -5.82 1.95 -32.65
N SER A 257 -5.77 2.84 -31.65
CA SER A 257 -6.45 4.15 -31.67
C SER A 257 -5.52 5.33 -31.33
N LEU A 258 -4.21 5.10 -31.34
CA LEU A 258 -3.21 6.10 -30.94
C LEU A 258 -3.15 7.22 -31.97
N ASP A 259 -3.40 8.45 -31.52
CA ASP A 259 -3.16 9.66 -32.31
C ASP A 259 -1.74 10.19 -32.03
N SER A 260 -0.82 9.94 -32.96
CA SER A 260 0.57 10.40 -32.86
C SER A 260 0.75 11.92 -33.04
N SER A 261 -0.30 12.64 -33.45
CA SER A 261 -0.26 14.09 -33.69
C SER A 261 -0.82 14.92 -32.53
N GLY A 262 -1.66 14.32 -31.69
CA GLY A 262 -2.29 14.96 -30.54
C GLY A 262 -1.54 14.80 -29.22
N PRO A 263 -2.00 15.47 -28.14
CA PRO A 263 -1.52 15.21 -26.79
C PRO A 263 -1.97 13.81 -26.32
N ALA A 264 -1.18 13.20 -25.43
CA ALA A 264 -1.55 11.93 -24.81
C ALA A 264 -2.86 12.06 -24.02
N ARG A 265 -3.79 11.10 -24.23
CA ARG A 265 -5.07 11.05 -23.50
C ARG A 265 -4.91 10.53 -22.08
N ASP A 266 -3.93 9.66 -21.86
CA ASP A 266 -3.71 8.93 -20.62
C ASP A 266 -2.25 8.44 -20.52
N VAL A 267 -1.91 7.72 -19.44
CA VAL A 267 -0.55 7.21 -19.21
C VAL A 267 -0.11 6.21 -20.27
N VAL A 268 -1.02 5.37 -20.79
CA VAL A 268 -0.67 4.40 -21.85
C VAL A 268 -0.28 5.13 -23.12
N ASP A 269 -1.10 6.07 -23.58
CA ASP A 269 -0.77 6.90 -24.76
C ASP A 269 0.54 7.64 -24.57
N ALA A 270 0.74 8.28 -23.42
CA ALA A 270 1.98 9.01 -23.13
C ALA A 270 3.20 8.08 -23.24
N PHE A 271 3.08 6.85 -22.76
CA PHE A 271 4.16 5.87 -22.79
C PHE A 271 4.39 5.37 -24.23
N LEU A 272 3.34 5.07 -24.98
CA LEU A 272 3.44 4.65 -26.38
C LEU A 272 4.07 5.73 -27.26
N LEU A 273 3.68 7.00 -27.09
CA LEU A 273 4.32 8.13 -27.77
C LEU A 273 5.80 8.24 -27.40
N LYS A 274 6.13 8.03 -26.12
CA LYS A 274 7.51 8.04 -25.65
C LYS A 274 8.33 6.88 -26.23
N MET A 275 7.73 5.70 -26.39
CA MET A 275 8.35 4.56 -27.06
C MET A 275 8.66 4.88 -28.53
N ALA A 276 7.72 5.48 -29.26
CA ALA A 276 7.92 5.90 -30.65
C ALA A 276 9.06 6.94 -30.77
N GLN A 277 9.16 7.89 -29.84
CA GLN A 277 10.25 8.88 -29.80
C GLN A 277 11.63 8.26 -29.53
N GLU A 278 11.69 7.07 -28.94
CA GLU A 278 12.93 6.41 -28.54
C GLU A 278 13.22 5.12 -29.30
N GLU A 279 12.46 4.83 -30.36
CA GLU A 279 12.57 3.59 -31.13
C GLU A 279 14.00 3.31 -31.64
N GLN A 280 14.73 4.36 -32.01
CA GLN A 280 16.11 4.27 -32.52
C GLN A 280 17.19 4.24 -31.42
N LYS A 281 16.82 4.27 -30.12
CA LYS A 281 17.78 4.27 -29.01
C LYS A 281 18.05 2.83 -28.53
N PRO A 282 19.27 2.28 -28.72
CA PRO A 282 19.53 0.85 -28.53
C PRO A 282 19.51 0.32 -27.08
N ASN A 283 19.19 1.14 -26.08
CA ASN A 283 19.07 0.72 -24.66
C ASN A 283 17.95 1.50 -23.94
N THR A 284 16.86 1.78 -24.65
CA THR A 284 15.73 2.50 -24.03
C THR A 284 15.03 1.64 -22.97
N GLU A 285 14.62 2.27 -21.87
CA GLU A 285 13.82 1.63 -20.83
C GLU A 285 12.31 1.73 -21.12
N PHE A 286 11.93 2.42 -22.19
CA PHE A 286 10.57 2.47 -22.69
C PHE A 286 10.31 1.24 -23.58
N THR A 287 10.11 0.09 -22.92
CA THR A 287 9.86 -1.21 -23.56
C THR A 287 8.43 -1.68 -23.29
N GLU A 288 7.93 -2.61 -24.11
CA GLU A 288 6.63 -3.27 -23.91
C GLU A 288 6.45 -3.82 -22.49
N LYS A 289 7.48 -4.51 -21.99
CA LYS A 289 7.44 -5.12 -20.66
C LYS A 289 7.37 -4.06 -19.57
N ASN A 290 8.13 -2.96 -19.69
CA ASN A 290 8.07 -1.86 -18.73
C ASN A 290 6.74 -1.10 -18.80
N LEU A 291 6.15 -0.92 -19.98
CA LEU A 291 4.80 -0.37 -20.13
C LEU A 291 3.79 -1.25 -19.39
N LEU A 292 3.69 -2.53 -19.76
CA LEU A 292 2.70 -3.46 -19.21
C LEU A 292 2.82 -3.58 -17.68
N MET A 293 4.04 -3.74 -17.18
CA MET A 293 4.28 -3.85 -15.73
C MET A 293 4.02 -2.53 -15.00
N THR A 294 4.28 -1.38 -15.62
CA THR A 294 3.96 -0.08 -15.02
C THR A 294 2.45 0.09 -14.88
N VAL A 295 1.66 -0.13 -15.93
CA VAL A 295 0.21 0.08 -15.87
C VAL A 295 -0.51 -0.99 -15.04
N THR A 296 -0.01 -2.23 -15.04
CA THR A 296 -0.50 -3.29 -14.12
C THR A 296 -0.28 -2.90 -12.66
N TYR A 297 0.90 -2.35 -12.34
CA TYR A 297 1.19 -1.85 -10.99
C TYR A 297 0.29 -0.65 -10.62
N LEU A 298 0.13 0.33 -11.51
CA LEU A 298 -0.72 1.50 -11.25
C LEU A 298 -2.15 1.08 -10.96
N LEU A 299 -2.72 0.18 -11.76
CA LEU A 299 -4.06 -0.37 -11.55
C LEU A 299 -4.19 -1.01 -10.16
N PHE A 300 -3.28 -1.91 -9.78
CA PHE A 300 -3.33 -2.56 -8.47
C PHE A 300 -3.17 -1.56 -7.31
N ALA A 301 -2.18 -0.67 -7.39
CA ALA A 301 -1.84 0.27 -6.32
C ALA A 301 -2.94 1.31 -6.07
N GLY A 302 -3.51 1.87 -7.15
CA GLY A 302 -4.59 2.86 -7.09
C GLY A 302 -5.94 2.27 -6.67
N THR A 303 -6.18 0.98 -6.94
CA THR A 303 -7.46 0.33 -6.62
C THR A 303 -7.62 0.06 -5.12
N MET A 304 -6.72 -0.73 -4.51
CA MET A 304 -7.04 -1.32 -3.20
C MET A 304 -6.71 -0.42 -2.00
N THR A 305 -5.66 0.41 -2.11
CA THR A 305 -5.07 1.10 -0.95
C THR A 305 -5.95 2.22 -0.40
N ILE A 306 -6.50 3.03 -1.31
CA ILE A 306 -7.38 4.17 -0.99
C ILE A 306 -8.71 3.64 -0.47
N GLY A 307 -9.34 2.69 -1.18
CA GLY A 307 -10.59 2.08 -0.77
C GLY A 307 -10.52 1.42 0.61
N ALA A 308 -9.43 0.71 0.92
CA ALA A 308 -9.20 0.13 2.25
C ALA A 308 -9.07 1.21 3.35
N THR A 309 -8.44 2.34 3.04
CA THR A 309 -8.25 3.44 4.00
C THR A 309 -9.56 4.18 4.25
N VAL A 310 -10.33 4.53 3.20
CA VAL A 310 -11.66 5.13 3.36
C VAL A 310 -12.55 4.19 4.14
N ARG A 311 -12.56 2.90 3.81
CA ARG A 311 -13.32 1.87 4.52
C ARG A 311 -12.98 1.82 6.01
N TYR A 312 -11.70 1.90 6.36
CA TYR A 312 -11.28 1.94 7.77
C TYR A 312 -11.72 3.24 8.46
N ALA A 313 -11.64 4.39 7.78
CA ALA A 313 -12.14 5.65 8.31
C ALA A 313 -13.65 5.59 8.61
N LEU A 314 -14.45 5.01 7.71
CA LEU A 314 -15.89 4.80 7.95
C LEU A 314 -16.13 3.89 9.17
N LEU A 315 -15.37 2.79 9.31
CA LEU A 315 -15.43 1.90 10.47
C LEU A 315 -15.13 2.63 11.79
N LEU A 316 -14.12 3.49 11.80
CA LEU A 316 -13.79 4.33 12.96
C LEU A 316 -14.95 5.26 13.32
N LEU A 317 -15.61 5.87 12.34
CA LEU A 317 -16.75 6.75 12.59
C LEU A 317 -17.98 6.02 13.12
N LEU A 318 -18.21 4.77 12.71
CA LEU A 318 -19.25 3.92 13.30
C LEU A 318 -18.95 3.65 14.77
N LYS A 319 -17.68 3.38 15.12
CA LYS A 319 -17.27 3.10 16.50
C LYS A 319 -17.17 4.36 17.37
N HIS A 320 -17.02 5.52 16.75
CA HIS A 320 -16.90 6.82 17.42
C HIS A 320 -17.94 7.84 16.86
N PRO A 321 -19.24 7.67 17.14
CA PRO A 321 -20.30 8.55 16.60
C PRO A 321 -20.11 10.04 16.91
N GLN A 322 -19.48 10.36 18.04
CA GLN A 322 -19.13 11.73 18.41
C GLN A 322 -18.15 12.39 17.42
N VAL A 323 -17.21 11.62 16.87
CA VAL A 323 -16.27 12.10 15.85
C VAL A 323 -17.01 12.32 14.53
N GLN A 324 -17.91 11.39 14.17
CA GLN A 324 -18.78 11.54 12.99
C GLN A 324 -19.60 12.83 13.06
N LYS A 325 -20.21 13.09 14.23
CA LYS A 325 -20.98 14.31 14.47
C LYS A 325 -20.14 15.57 14.28
N ARG A 326 -18.94 15.62 14.88
CA ARG A 326 -18.04 16.79 14.78
C ARG A 326 -17.54 17.03 13.35
N VAL A 327 -17.25 15.97 12.58
CA VAL A 327 -16.91 16.10 11.15
C VAL A 327 -18.09 16.65 10.36
N ARG A 328 -19.30 16.14 10.57
CA ARG A 328 -20.50 16.62 9.89
C ARG A 328 -20.82 18.08 10.23
N GLU A 329 -20.71 18.47 11.50
CA GLU A 329 -20.87 19.86 11.93
C GLU A 329 -19.85 20.79 11.26
N GLU A 330 -18.59 20.38 11.13
CA GLU A 330 -17.57 21.12 10.40
C GLU A 330 -17.92 21.26 8.91
N LEU A 331 -18.30 20.17 8.24
CA LEU A 331 -18.72 20.20 6.83
C LEU A 331 -19.93 21.10 6.61
N THR A 332 -20.96 21.01 7.46
CA THR A 332 -22.16 21.87 7.36
C THR A 332 -21.81 23.34 7.58
N ARG A 333 -20.96 23.66 8.57
CA ARG A 333 -20.56 25.04 8.87
C ARG A 333 -19.78 25.69 7.72
N GLU A 334 -18.83 24.95 7.13
CA GLU A 334 -17.90 25.52 6.14
C GLU A 334 -18.39 25.43 4.69
N LEU A 335 -19.18 24.40 4.37
CA LEU A 335 -19.62 24.12 2.99
C LEU A 335 -21.12 24.32 2.77
N GLY A 336 -21.93 24.32 3.83
CA GLY A 336 -23.39 24.27 3.73
C GLY A 336 -23.90 22.93 3.18
N THR A 337 -25.15 22.91 2.73
CA THR A 337 -25.86 21.69 2.29
C THR A 337 -25.91 21.49 0.78
N GLY A 338 -25.54 22.50 -0.04
CA GLY A 338 -25.75 22.45 -1.49
C GLY A 338 -24.50 22.35 -2.36
N ARG A 339 -23.30 22.55 -1.80
CA ARG A 339 -22.05 22.58 -2.58
C ARG A 339 -21.20 21.34 -2.29
N ALA A 340 -20.81 20.62 -3.34
CA ALA A 340 -19.91 19.48 -3.23
C ALA A 340 -18.53 19.88 -2.68
N PRO A 341 -17.84 19.01 -1.90
CA PRO A 341 -16.51 19.29 -1.39
C PRO A 341 -15.48 19.38 -2.52
N SER A 342 -14.53 20.29 -2.38
CA SER A 342 -13.41 20.49 -3.28
C SER A 342 -12.09 20.45 -2.51
N LEU A 343 -10.95 20.22 -3.17
CA LEU A 343 -9.64 20.25 -2.54
C LEU A 343 -9.32 21.63 -1.96
N GLY A 344 -9.87 22.69 -2.55
CA GLY A 344 -9.78 24.06 -2.03
C GLY A 344 -10.44 24.24 -0.66
N ASP A 345 -11.36 23.35 -0.27
CA ASP A 345 -12.03 23.39 1.04
C ASP A 345 -11.20 22.84 2.17
N ARG A 346 -10.21 21.99 1.86
CA ARG A 346 -9.46 21.21 2.85
C ARG A 346 -8.83 22.07 3.95
N ALA A 347 -8.33 23.26 3.60
CA ALA A 347 -7.73 24.18 4.56
C ALA A 347 -8.74 24.74 5.58
N ARG A 348 -10.03 24.75 5.25
CA ARG A 348 -11.13 25.16 6.15
C ARG A 348 -11.71 24.01 6.96
N LEU A 349 -11.28 22.78 6.70
CA LEU A 349 -11.80 21.56 7.32
C LEU A 349 -10.71 20.84 8.14
N PRO A 350 -10.10 21.52 9.13
CA PRO A 350 -8.96 20.98 9.87
C PRO A 350 -9.31 19.71 10.65
N TYR A 351 -10.52 19.59 11.20
CA TYR A 351 -10.92 18.40 11.93
C TYR A 351 -11.13 17.20 11.01
N THR A 352 -11.75 17.41 9.85
CA THR A 352 -11.91 16.39 8.81
C THR A 352 -10.55 15.87 8.34
N ASP A 353 -9.58 16.77 8.12
CA ASP A 353 -8.23 16.35 7.73
C ASP A 353 -7.51 15.61 8.88
N ALA A 354 -7.71 16.05 10.12
CA ALA A 354 -7.16 15.38 11.30
C ALA A 354 -7.72 13.95 11.48
N VAL A 355 -9.01 13.75 11.25
CA VAL A 355 -9.65 12.42 11.28
C VAL A 355 -9.07 11.50 10.22
N LEU A 356 -8.87 11.98 9.00
CA LEU A 356 -8.26 11.19 7.93
C LEU A 356 -6.81 10.82 8.25
N HIS A 357 -6.03 11.76 8.78
CA HIS A 357 -4.65 11.49 9.20
C HIS A 357 -4.61 10.46 10.33
N GLU A 358 -5.49 10.58 11.33
CA GLU A 358 -5.54 9.60 12.41
C GLU A 358 -5.99 8.22 11.92
N ALA A 359 -6.93 8.14 10.98
CA ALA A 359 -7.32 6.88 10.37
C ALA A 359 -6.15 6.22 9.62
N GLN A 360 -5.39 6.99 8.83
CA GLN A 360 -4.19 6.49 8.14
C GLN A 360 -3.10 6.03 9.12
N ARG A 361 -2.87 6.80 10.20
CA ARG A 361 -1.88 6.49 11.23
C ARG A 361 -2.22 5.17 11.90
N LEU A 362 -3.44 5.06 12.43
CA LEU A 362 -3.89 3.90 13.20
C LEU A 362 -4.01 2.65 12.34
N LEU A 363 -4.44 2.77 11.08
CA LEU A 363 -4.47 1.63 10.16
C LEU A 363 -3.07 1.09 9.88
N ALA A 364 -2.09 1.99 9.75
CA ALA A 364 -0.74 1.70 9.27
C ALA A 364 -0.78 0.71 8.10
N LEU A 365 -1.47 1.09 7.01
CA LEU A 365 -1.88 0.18 5.93
C LEU A 365 -0.75 -0.74 5.42
N VAL A 366 0.50 -0.25 5.38
CA VAL A 366 1.68 -1.04 5.01
C VAL A 366 2.65 -1.06 6.21
N PRO A 367 2.40 -1.89 7.23
CA PRO A 367 3.06 -1.75 8.54
C PRO A 367 4.56 -2.06 8.50
N MET A 368 5.01 -2.92 7.59
CA MET A 368 6.44 -3.25 7.42
C MET A 368 7.14 -2.38 6.37
N GLY A 369 6.43 -1.41 5.78
CA GLY A 369 6.88 -0.69 4.60
C GLY A 369 7.06 -1.61 3.38
N MET A 370 7.50 -1.04 2.26
CA MET A 370 7.89 -1.82 1.09
C MET A 370 9.39 -2.14 1.17
N PRO A 371 9.86 -3.36 0.87
CA PRO A 371 11.28 -3.73 0.97
C PRO A 371 12.19 -2.80 0.17
N HIS A 372 13.23 -2.27 0.81
CA HIS A 372 14.31 -1.53 0.15
C HIS A 372 15.55 -2.43 -0.03
N SER A 373 16.50 -1.98 -0.84
CA SER A 373 17.82 -2.59 -0.96
C SER A 373 18.88 -1.51 -1.09
N LEU A 374 20.06 -1.75 -0.52
CA LEU A 374 21.16 -0.78 -0.60
C LEU A 374 21.75 -0.71 -2.00
N THR A 375 21.85 0.50 -2.55
CA THR A 375 22.44 0.74 -3.87
C THR A 375 23.97 0.64 -3.87
N ARG A 376 24.60 0.81 -2.70
CA ARG A 376 26.04 0.67 -2.45
C ARG A 376 26.31 0.26 -1.01
N THR A 377 27.51 -0.26 -0.74
CA THR A 377 27.95 -0.52 0.64
C THR A 377 27.93 0.77 1.45
N THR A 378 27.27 0.74 2.60
CA THR A 378 26.88 1.95 3.34
C THR A 378 27.21 1.81 4.83
N CYS A 379 27.74 2.88 5.43
CA CYS A 379 27.92 2.96 6.87
C CYS A 379 26.64 3.53 7.51
N PHE A 380 26.02 2.77 8.41
CA PHE A 380 24.78 3.17 9.07
C PHE A 380 24.85 2.83 10.56
N ARG A 381 24.80 3.85 11.43
CA ARG A 381 24.90 3.71 12.89
C ARG A 381 26.09 2.85 13.37
N GLY A 382 27.24 3.01 12.73
CA GLY A 382 28.48 2.26 13.03
C GLY A 382 28.56 0.86 12.40
N TYR A 383 27.51 0.42 11.71
CA TYR A 383 27.48 -0.82 10.94
C TYR A 383 27.91 -0.57 9.49
N ILE A 384 28.55 -1.54 8.85
CA ILE A 384 28.85 -1.56 7.42
C ILE A 384 27.91 -2.55 6.76
N LEU A 385 26.96 -2.02 6.02
CA LEU A 385 25.94 -2.77 5.31
C LEU A 385 26.39 -2.97 3.85
N PRO A 386 26.62 -4.21 3.38
CA PRO A 386 27.02 -4.45 1.99
C PRO A 386 25.96 -3.97 0.98
N GLN A 387 26.39 -3.58 -0.22
CA GLN A 387 25.49 -3.36 -1.36
C GLN A 387 24.54 -4.55 -1.55
N GLY A 388 23.29 -4.26 -1.90
CA GLY A 388 22.25 -5.27 -2.12
C GLY A 388 21.56 -5.75 -0.84
N THR A 389 22.05 -5.37 0.35
CA THR A 389 21.39 -5.73 1.62
C THR A 389 19.95 -5.22 1.62
N GLU A 390 18.99 -6.12 1.86
CA GLU A 390 17.58 -5.76 1.95
C GLU A 390 17.29 -5.03 3.27
N ILE A 391 16.43 -4.01 3.19
CA ILE A 391 16.07 -3.15 4.31
C ILE A 391 14.55 -3.12 4.45
N PHE A 392 14.02 -3.39 5.64
CA PHE A 392 12.60 -3.24 5.96
C PHE A 392 12.40 -2.01 6.85
N PRO A 393 11.85 -0.89 6.32
CA PRO A 393 11.49 0.27 7.12
C PRO A 393 10.12 0.02 7.76
N VAL A 394 10.08 -0.38 9.03
CA VAL A 394 8.85 -0.78 9.72
C VAL A 394 7.98 0.45 10.02
N LEU A 395 7.23 0.93 9.03
CA LEU A 395 6.44 2.16 9.10
C LEU A 395 5.38 2.12 10.21
N GLY A 396 4.81 0.95 10.50
CA GLY A 396 3.86 0.77 11.59
C GLY A 396 4.46 1.17 12.94
N SER A 397 5.74 0.89 13.17
CA SER A 397 6.45 1.30 14.38
C SER A 397 6.69 2.81 14.47
N VAL A 398 6.71 3.51 13.33
CA VAL A 398 6.82 4.97 13.26
C VAL A 398 5.45 5.60 13.55
N LEU A 399 4.40 5.07 12.93
CA LEU A 399 3.02 5.55 13.08
C LEU A 399 2.42 5.24 14.47
N HIS A 400 2.99 4.27 15.18
CA HIS A 400 2.61 3.89 16.55
C HIS A 400 3.73 4.16 17.56
N ASP A 401 4.69 5.04 17.26
CA ASP A 401 5.79 5.34 18.18
C ASP A 401 5.26 6.05 19.43
N PRO A 402 5.32 5.44 20.63
CA PRO A 402 4.79 6.04 21.86
C PRO A 402 5.58 7.26 22.31
N LYS A 403 6.80 7.49 21.79
CA LYS A 403 7.57 8.72 22.03
C LYS A 403 7.02 9.90 21.23
N VAL A 404 6.25 9.63 20.19
CA VAL A 404 5.71 10.62 19.26
C VAL A 404 4.20 10.79 19.46
N PHE A 405 3.46 9.69 19.58
CA PHE A 405 2.02 9.69 19.72
C PHE A 405 1.62 9.12 21.10
N GLU A 406 1.09 9.97 21.99
CA GLU A 406 0.65 9.56 23.33
C GLU A 406 -0.50 8.52 23.28
N ARG A 407 -0.39 7.32 23.86
CA ARG A 407 -1.42 6.25 23.69
C ARG A 407 -1.64 5.89 22.21
N PRO A 408 -0.61 5.42 21.49
CA PRO A 408 -0.61 5.29 20.02
C PRO A 408 -1.67 4.31 19.47
N GLU A 409 -2.19 3.40 20.30
CA GLU A 409 -3.23 2.44 19.90
C GLU A 409 -4.66 3.01 19.96
N GLU A 410 -4.84 4.21 20.52
CA GLU A 410 -6.14 4.87 20.62
C GLU A 410 -6.40 5.77 19.41
N PHE A 411 -7.61 5.68 18.86
CA PHE A 411 -8.11 6.61 17.84
C PHE A 411 -8.38 7.98 18.47
N ASN A 412 -7.53 8.96 18.15
CA ASN A 412 -7.68 10.34 18.61
C ASN A 412 -7.31 11.35 17.51
N PRO A 413 -8.30 11.94 16.81
CA PRO A 413 -8.04 12.95 15.79
C PRO A 413 -7.33 14.21 16.32
N ASP A 414 -7.49 14.56 17.59
CA ASP A 414 -6.92 15.79 18.15
C ASP A 414 -5.37 15.77 18.14
N ARG A 415 -4.73 14.61 17.91
CA ARG A 415 -3.27 14.50 17.67
C ARG A 415 -2.77 15.34 16.50
N PHE A 416 -3.63 15.55 15.51
CA PHE A 416 -3.32 16.29 14.30
C PHE A 416 -3.90 17.70 14.33
N LEU A 417 -4.25 18.20 15.52
CA LEU A 417 -4.68 19.58 15.74
C LEU A 417 -3.68 20.30 16.63
N ASP A 418 -3.49 21.60 16.40
CA ASP A 418 -2.83 22.48 17.34
C ASP A 418 -3.79 23.04 18.40
N GLU A 419 -3.27 23.89 19.30
CA GLU A 419 -4.04 24.52 20.38
C GLU A 419 -5.20 25.41 19.88
N ASN A 420 -5.13 25.86 18.61
CA ASN A 420 -6.17 26.67 17.97
C ASN A 420 -7.17 25.82 17.16
N GLY A 421 -7.05 24.49 17.23
CA GLY A 421 -7.85 23.56 16.43
C GLY A 421 -7.52 23.58 14.94
N GLN A 422 -6.36 24.10 14.54
CA GLN A 422 -5.89 24.05 13.16
C GLN A 422 -5.14 22.75 12.89
N PHE A 423 -5.23 22.27 11.65
CA PHE A 423 -4.55 21.03 11.26
C PHE A 423 -3.02 21.19 11.36
N LYS A 424 -2.37 20.26 12.06
CA LYS A 424 -0.92 20.20 12.23
C LYS A 424 -0.41 18.80 11.88
N LYS A 425 0.28 18.69 10.75
CA LYS A 425 0.94 17.45 10.35
C LYS A 425 2.15 17.16 11.27
N HIS A 426 2.28 15.91 11.69
CA HIS A 426 3.46 15.41 12.38
C HIS A 426 4.53 14.90 11.38
N GLU A 427 5.82 15.13 11.63
CA GLU A 427 6.90 14.66 10.74
C GLU A 427 6.96 13.12 10.65
N ALA A 428 6.75 12.45 11.78
CA ALA A 428 6.59 10.99 11.85
C ALA A 428 5.33 10.44 11.15
N PHE A 429 4.47 11.27 10.56
CA PHE A 429 3.35 10.80 9.76
C PHE A 429 3.84 10.33 8.37
N LEU A 430 4.26 9.06 8.30
CA LEU A 430 4.88 8.45 7.12
C LEU A 430 4.07 7.26 6.53
N PRO A 431 2.73 7.34 6.32
CA PRO A 431 1.97 6.23 5.73
C PRO A 431 2.34 5.97 4.26
N PHE A 432 2.95 6.95 3.59
CA PHE A 432 3.42 6.87 2.20
C PHE A 432 4.92 6.59 2.06
N SER A 433 5.58 6.18 3.15
CA SER A 433 7.04 6.09 3.27
C SER A 433 7.71 7.46 3.13
N LEU A 434 9.04 7.47 2.92
CA LEU A 434 9.88 8.65 2.81
C LEU A 434 10.96 8.45 1.73
N GLY A 435 11.61 9.56 1.33
CA GLY A 435 12.83 9.52 0.54
C GLY A 435 12.58 9.34 -0.96
N LYS A 436 13.59 8.83 -1.66
CA LYS A 436 13.58 8.73 -3.14
C LYS A 436 12.45 7.82 -3.67
N ARG A 437 12.00 6.86 -2.85
CA ARG A 437 10.94 5.88 -3.15
C ARG A 437 9.60 6.19 -2.46
N VAL A 438 9.40 7.41 -1.95
CA VAL A 438 8.08 7.86 -1.45
C VAL A 438 6.98 7.54 -2.47
N CYS A 439 5.79 7.21 -1.99
CA CYS A 439 4.66 6.79 -2.82
C CYS A 439 4.49 7.71 -4.03
N LEU A 440 4.48 7.10 -5.23
CA LEU A 440 4.32 7.82 -6.50
C LEU A 440 2.98 8.57 -6.55
N GLY A 441 1.93 7.96 -5.99
CA GLY A 441 0.57 8.48 -6.00
C GLY A 441 0.16 9.24 -4.74
N GLU A 442 1.09 9.70 -3.89
CA GLU A 442 0.72 10.37 -2.62
C GLU A 442 -0.24 11.55 -2.83
N GLY A 443 0.04 12.41 -3.82
CA GLY A 443 -0.81 13.57 -4.12
C GLY A 443 -2.23 13.16 -4.52
N LEU A 444 -2.33 12.18 -5.43
CA LEU A 444 -3.62 11.64 -5.88
C LEU A 444 -4.38 10.98 -4.72
N ALA A 445 -3.71 10.10 -3.97
CA ALA A 445 -4.31 9.39 -2.85
C ALA A 445 -4.84 10.34 -1.78
N ARG A 446 -4.11 11.41 -1.44
CA ARG A 446 -4.59 12.42 -0.47
C ARG A 446 -5.84 13.15 -0.98
N ALA A 447 -5.90 13.45 -2.28
CA ALA A 447 -7.07 14.09 -2.88
C ALA A 447 -8.29 13.16 -2.87
N GLU A 448 -8.12 11.91 -3.32
CA GLU A 448 -9.17 10.89 -3.29
C GLU A 448 -9.68 10.62 -1.87
N LEU A 449 -8.78 10.37 -0.91
CA LEU A 449 -9.15 10.13 0.49
C LEU A 449 -10.02 11.26 1.05
N PHE A 450 -9.62 12.51 0.79
CA PHE A 450 -10.36 13.68 1.27
C PHE A 450 -11.72 13.81 0.59
N LEU A 451 -11.77 13.77 -0.75
CA LEU A 451 -13.01 14.00 -1.50
C LEU A 451 -14.04 12.88 -1.28
N PHE A 452 -13.62 11.61 -1.32
CA PHE A 452 -14.50 10.48 -1.02
C PHE A 452 -15.06 10.58 0.40
N PHE A 453 -14.19 10.80 1.40
CA PHE A 453 -14.62 10.85 2.79
C PHE A 453 -15.54 12.05 3.08
N ALA A 454 -15.15 13.25 2.65
CA ALA A 454 -15.94 14.46 2.87
C ALA A 454 -17.30 14.39 2.18
N ALA A 455 -17.36 13.88 0.94
CA ALA A 455 -18.63 13.79 0.20
C ALA A 455 -19.57 12.72 0.77
N ILE A 456 -19.04 11.55 1.18
CA ILE A 456 -19.84 10.54 1.88
C ILE A 456 -20.46 11.12 3.14
N LEU A 457 -19.68 11.83 3.96
CA LEU A 457 -20.16 12.41 5.22
C LEU A 457 -20.98 13.68 5.03
N GLN A 458 -20.84 14.39 3.93
CA GLN A 458 -21.77 15.47 3.59
C GLN A 458 -23.14 14.88 3.22
N ALA A 459 -23.16 13.82 2.40
CA ALA A 459 -24.39 13.21 1.90
C ALA A 459 -25.12 12.34 2.92
N PHE A 460 -24.40 11.66 3.82
CA PHE A 460 -24.97 10.62 4.68
C PHE A 460 -24.50 10.69 6.13
N SER A 461 -25.40 10.37 7.06
CA SER A 461 -25.04 9.85 8.37
C SER A 461 -24.89 8.33 8.30
N LEU A 462 -23.87 7.81 8.99
CA LEU A 462 -23.52 6.40 9.01
C LEU A 462 -24.01 5.75 10.30
N GLU A 463 -24.69 4.61 10.18
CA GLU A 463 -25.18 3.83 11.30
C GLU A 463 -24.71 2.38 11.21
N SER A 464 -24.47 1.77 12.37
CA SER A 464 -24.12 0.35 12.44
C SER A 464 -25.40 -0.48 12.52
N PRO A 465 -25.56 -1.54 11.70
CA PRO A 465 -26.74 -2.39 11.74
C PRO A 465 -26.83 -3.26 13.01
N GLY A 466 -25.83 -3.21 13.90
CA GLY A 466 -25.76 -3.98 15.12
C GLY A 466 -25.03 -3.25 16.25
N PRO A 467 -24.84 -3.91 17.41
CA PRO A 467 -24.20 -3.29 18.56
C PRO A 467 -22.75 -2.88 18.25
N LEU A 468 -22.33 -1.67 18.67
CA LEU A 468 -20.98 -1.16 18.42
C LEU A 468 -19.87 -2.06 18.99
N SER A 469 -20.17 -2.88 20.01
CA SER A 469 -19.24 -3.85 20.60
C SER A 469 -18.84 -4.98 19.64
N THR A 470 -19.61 -5.22 18.57
CA THR A 470 -19.28 -6.22 17.55
C THR A 470 -18.27 -5.72 16.52
N LEU A 471 -18.06 -4.38 16.43
CA LEU A 471 -17.12 -3.78 15.51
C LEU A 471 -15.68 -3.90 16.05
N SER A 472 -14.87 -4.72 15.38
CA SER A 472 -13.43 -4.80 15.62
C SER A 472 -12.70 -3.72 14.83
N LEU A 473 -11.69 -3.08 15.44
CA LEU A 473 -10.75 -2.21 14.72
C LEU A 473 -9.45 -2.94 14.34
N GLN A 474 -9.28 -4.17 14.82
CA GLN A 474 -8.09 -4.96 14.54
C GLN A 474 -8.14 -5.46 13.10
N PRO A 475 -7.02 -5.39 12.34
CA PRO A 475 -6.95 -5.93 11.00
C PRO A 475 -7.36 -7.40 10.98
N ALA A 476 -8.18 -7.81 10.00
CA ALA A 476 -8.51 -9.21 9.78
C ALA A 476 -7.28 -10.02 9.33
N VAL A 477 -6.36 -9.35 8.60
CA VAL A 477 -5.08 -9.89 8.20
C VAL A 477 -4.02 -8.81 8.41
N SER A 478 -2.89 -9.20 8.99
CA SER A 478 -1.71 -8.36 9.13
C SER A 478 -0.50 -9.05 8.48
N GLY A 479 0.00 -8.45 7.41
CA GLY A 479 1.17 -8.91 6.67
C GLY A 479 1.84 -7.75 5.96
N LEU A 480 2.08 -7.88 4.64
CA LEU A 480 2.53 -6.72 3.85
C LEU A 480 1.54 -5.56 3.95
N PHE A 481 0.23 -5.87 3.96
CA PHE A 481 -0.83 -4.92 4.24
C PHE A 481 -1.58 -5.28 5.54
N ASN A 482 -2.04 -4.26 6.26
CA ASN A 482 -3.08 -4.38 7.27
C ASN A 482 -4.44 -4.27 6.58
N ILE A 483 -5.20 -5.37 6.54
CA ILE A 483 -6.50 -5.43 5.89
C ILE A 483 -7.60 -5.20 6.94
N PRO A 484 -8.37 -4.10 6.86
CA PRO A 484 -9.46 -3.87 7.80
C PRO A 484 -10.49 -5.01 7.80
N PRO A 485 -11.15 -5.32 8.93
CA PRO A 485 -12.15 -6.38 8.99
C PRO A 485 -13.36 -6.03 8.14
N ALA A 486 -14.06 -7.05 7.63
CA ALA A 486 -15.34 -6.84 6.96
C ALA A 486 -16.37 -6.33 7.96
N PHE A 487 -17.21 -5.39 7.53
CA PHE A 487 -18.32 -4.87 8.32
C PHE A 487 -19.42 -4.39 7.38
N GLN A 488 -20.63 -4.29 7.92
CA GLN A 488 -21.75 -3.66 7.24
C GLN A 488 -22.04 -2.31 7.87
N LEU A 489 -22.55 -1.39 7.06
CA LEU A 489 -23.04 -0.10 7.50
C LEU A 489 -24.36 0.24 6.81
N GLN A 490 -25.13 1.12 7.43
CA GLN A 490 -26.30 1.76 6.85
C GLN A 490 -25.98 3.23 6.61
N VAL A 491 -26.46 3.76 5.49
CA VAL A 491 -26.37 5.18 5.17
C VAL A 491 -27.76 5.79 5.16
N HIS A 492 -27.90 6.90 5.89
CA HIS A 492 -29.14 7.67 5.92
C HIS A 492 -28.84 9.05 5.32
N PRO A 493 -29.66 9.56 4.37
CA PRO A 493 -29.48 10.90 3.85
C PRO A 493 -29.37 11.92 4.98
N ALA A 494 -28.42 12.84 4.88
CA ALA A 494 -28.33 13.96 5.80
C ALA A 494 -29.67 14.71 5.83
N GLU A 495 -30.29 14.85 7.00
CA GLU A 495 -31.49 15.68 7.14
C GLU A 495 -31.19 17.09 6.60
N GLU A 496 -31.92 17.52 5.56
CA GLU A 496 -32.00 18.93 5.21
C GLU A 496 -32.57 19.64 6.43
N GLY A 497 -31.78 20.51 7.08
CA GLY A 497 -32.11 21.13 8.36
C GLY A 497 -33.60 21.49 8.48
N GLY A 498 -34.33 20.66 9.23
CA GLY A 498 -35.73 20.85 9.51
C GLY A 498 -35.93 22.15 10.28
N SER A 499 -36.81 22.98 9.73
CA SER A 499 -37.57 24.05 10.39
C SER A 499 -37.39 24.15 11.91
N LEU A 500 -36.71 25.20 12.36
CA LEU A 500 -36.94 25.76 13.69
C LEU A 500 -38.45 25.94 13.91
N GLY A 501 -38.93 25.40 15.02
CA GLY A 501 -40.32 25.10 15.28
C GLY A 501 -41.30 26.26 15.05
N ARG A 502 -42.38 25.96 14.34
CA ARG A 502 -43.71 26.48 14.68
C ARG A 502 -44.47 25.37 15.39
N ARG A 503 -44.55 25.45 16.71
CA ARG A 503 -45.75 25.17 17.50
C ARG A 503 -45.66 25.93 18.81
#